data_AF-A0A7Y1V338-F1
#
_entry.id   AF-A0A7Y1V338-F1
#
_cell.length_a   1.000
_cell.length_b   1.000
_cell.length_c   1.000
_cell.angle_alpha   90.00
_cell.angle_beta   90.00
_cell.angle_gamma   90.00
#
_symmetry.space_group_name_H-M   'P 1'
#
loop_
_entity.id
_entity.type
_entity.pdbx_description
1 polymer ?
#
loop_
_entity_poly.entity_id
_entity_poly.type
_entity_poly.pdbx_seq_one_letter_code
_entity_poly.pdbx_strand_id
1 'polypeptide(L)'
;MKPILTLLMILIQASFSNLSAQYSGGGESNPELTTHSDALRDFQDLRFGMFIHWGPVTLRGTEIGWSRGREVAIEEYDQLYIEFNPVLFDATSWVATAKEAGMKYMILTSRHHDGFSLWDSRYTDYDMGSTPYGRGVIQELADACKKQGIKFGVYYSICDWRHEDYPVKYPDPNYQFHVEREISDAESKVKMDRYILFIKNQLKELIDHYDVSFIWFDGEWEWAWTHEMGMDLYKYVRGLKDDILINNRVDKGREGMAGITKSKKFAGDYATPEQQVGAFDLDNAWETCMTIGEQWAWKANDKLKSDKECLQTLLRTVGGNGNLLFNVGPMADGRMEQRQIKLLSRMGNWLKVNGDAVYGTRGGPYQPTEYMVSTRKGNKIFLHLLHHPGPTLILPVPLDTKINRAYFLDGKDQIRIKQFDKSVDIALPNQLPDNIASVIVLEIDGEAQDIDVVERTRY
;
A
#
# COMPACT_ATOMS: atom_id res chain seq x y z
N MET A 1 -5.51 53.38 55.48
CA MET A 1 -4.94 53.20 54.12
C MET A 1 -5.06 51.71 53.82
N LYS A 2 -6.10 51.19 53.12
CA LYS A 2 -6.33 51.16 51.64
C LYS A 2 -5.11 50.64 50.85
N PRO A 3 -5.28 49.76 49.83
CA PRO A 3 -5.56 48.33 50.01
C PRO A 3 -4.59 47.43 49.20
N ILE A 4 -4.73 46.12 49.45
CA ILE A 4 -4.16 44.96 48.74
C ILE A 4 -4.46 45.05 47.23
N LEU A 5 -3.43 44.98 46.39
CA LEU A 5 -3.57 44.76 44.94
C LEU A 5 -3.15 43.33 44.61
N THR A 6 -4.15 42.48 44.42
CA THR A 6 -4.04 41.13 43.87
C THR A 6 -3.71 41.24 42.38
N LEU A 7 -2.47 40.93 41.98
CA LEU A 7 -2.14 40.79 40.55
C LEU A 7 -2.45 39.34 40.14
N LEU A 8 -3.66 39.17 39.60
CA LEU A 8 -4.11 37.95 38.95
C LEU A 8 -3.36 37.83 37.61
N MET A 9 -2.26 37.07 37.59
CA MET A 9 -1.59 36.71 36.34
C MET A 9 -2.38 35.55 35.73
N ILE A 10 -3.36 35.88 34.90
CA ILE A 10 -4.05 34.92 34.03
C ILE A 10 -3.00 34.44 33.02
N LEU A 11 -2.36 33.30 33.31
CA LEU A 11 -1.70 32.51 32.28
C LEU A 11 -2.79 31.99 31.35
N ILE A 12 -2.97 32.67 30.22
CA ILE A 12 -3.56 32.07 29.04
C ILE A 12 -2.55 31.00 28.61
N GLN A 13 -2.73 29.78 29.12
CA GLN A 13 -2.21 28.60 28.42
C GLN A 13 -2.96 28.56 27.09
N ALA A 14 -2.35 29.18 26.08
CA ALA A 14 -2.58 28.77 24.72
C ALA A 14 -2.16 27.29 24.69
N SER A 15 -3.15 26.41 24.72
CA SER A 15 -2.99 25.02 24.33
C SER A 15 -2.44 25.07 22.91
N PHE A 16 -1.11 24.99 22.80
CA PHE A 16 -0.51 24.60 21.55
C PHE A 16 -1.03 23.20 21.28
N SER A 17 -2.04 23.14 20.40
CA SER A 17 -2.38 21.94 19.68
C SER A 17 -1.08 21.29 19.26
N ASN A 18 -0.80 20.10 19.81
CA ASN A 18 0.18 19.21 19.22
C ASN A 18 -0.29 18.99 17.78
N LEU A 19 0.31 19.72 16.84
CA LEU A 19 0.21 19.38 15.43
C LEU A 19 1.04 18.11 15.26
N SER A 20 0.39 16.97 15.45
CA SER A 20 0.86 15.70 14.90
C SER A 20 1.08 15.92 13.40
N ALA A 21 2.29 15.60 12.93
CA ALA A 21 2.60 15.61 11.51
C ALA A 21 1.78 14.49 10.86
N GLN A 22 0.74 14.88 10.13
CA GLN A 22 -0.08 14.00 9.32
C GLN A 22 0.38 14.15 7.87
N TYR A 23 0.57 13.05 7.13
CA TYR A 23 0.44 13.10 5.67
C TYR A 23 -1.00 13.49 5.39
N SER A 24 -1.21 14.74 5.02
CA SER A 24 -2.55 15.19 4.73
C SER A 24 -2.47 16.45 3.90
N GLY A 25 -2.45 16.26 2.58
CA GLY A 25 -3.13 17.21 1.71
C GLY A 25 -2.40 17.63 0.46
N GLY A 26 -2.80 18.76 -0.12
CA GLY A 26 -2.29 19.27 -1.38
C GLY A 26 -0.97 20.03 -1.27
N GLY A 27 -0.07 19.57 -0.39
CA GLY A 27 1.26 20.15 -0.15
C GLY A 27 1.26 21.55 0.48
N GLU A 28 2.40 22.26 0.46
CA GLU A 28 2.48 23.62 1.04
C GLU A 28 1.53 24.63 0.38
N SER A 29 1.13 24.36 -0.86
CA SER A 29 0.26 25.26 -1.62
C SER A 29 -1.22 25.10 -1.25
N ASN A 30 -1.63 23.93 -0.73
CA ASN A 30 -3.01 23.66 -0.34
C ASN A 30 -3.06 22.76 0.92
N PRO A 31 -2.54 23.23 2.09
CA PRO A 31 -2.38 22.39 3.28
C PRO A 31 -3.69 21.89 3.88
N GLU A 32 -4.80 22.61 3.64
CA GLU A 32 -6.14 22.22 4.11
C GLU A 32 -6.87 21.28 3.14
N LEU A 33 -6.32 21.05 1.94
CA LEU A 33 -6.92 20.16 0.95
C LEU A 33 -6.51 18.72 1.26
N THR A 34 -7.19 18.07 2.18
CA THR A 34 -6.86 16.71 2.65
C THR A 34 -7.93 15.70 2.24
N THR A 35 -7.58 14.40 2.27
CA THR A 35 -8.61 13.35 2.24
C THR A 35 -9.44 13.37 3.52
N HIS A 36 -10.69 12.93 3.43
CA HIS A 36 -11.55 12.78 4.59
C HIS A 36 -10.93 11.80 5.60
N SER A 37 -10.98 12.15 6.90
CA SER A 37 -10.43 11.30 7.96
C SER A 37 -11.04 9.90 7.99
N ASP A 38 -12.33 9.80 7.65
CA ASP A 38 -13.04 8.53 7.58
C ASP A 38 -12.54 7.66 6.42
N ALA A 39 -12.23 8.24 5.26
CA ALA A 39 -11.64 7.51 4.14
C ALA A 39 -10.25 6.95 4.49
N LEU A 40 -9.42 7.73 5.18
CA LEU A 40 -8.11 7.29 5.64
C LEU A 40 -8.21 6.21 6.73
N ARG A 41 -9.16 6.35 7.65
CA ARG A 41 -9.44 5.35 8.68
C ARG A 41 -9.93 4.04 8.08
N ASP A 42 -10.88 4.12 7.16
CA ASP A 42 -11.39 2.98 6.40
C ASP A 42 -10.25 2.24 5.71
N PHE A 43 -9.35 2.98 5.04
CA PHE A 43 -8.16 2.42 4.43
C PHE A 43 -7.28 1.67 5.42
N GLN A 44 -6.93 2.31 6.54
CA GLN A 44 -6.14 1.65 7.59
C GLN A 44 -6.83 0.39 8.14
N ASP A 45 -8.16 0.33 8.13
CA ASP A 45 -8.90 -0.85 8.61
C ASP A 45 -8.83 -2.04 7.63
N LEU A 46 -8.57 -1.79 6.33
CA LEU A 46 -8.46 -2.83 5.29
C LEU A 46 -7.24 -3.72 5.44
N ARG A 47 -6.08 -3.15 5.81
CA ARG A 47 -4.77 -3.79 6.05
C ARG A 47 -4.11 -4.58 4.92
N PHE A 48 -4.86 -5.23 4.04
CA PHE A 48 -4.31 -6.15 3.04
C PHE A 48 -5.01 -6.00 1.68
N GLY A 49 -4.24 -5.67 0.66
CA GLY A 49 -4.72 -5.49 -0.71
C GLY A 49 -3.89 -6.26 -1.73
N MET A 50 -4.46 -6.43 -2.92
CA MET A 50 -3.78 -7.02 -4.08
C MET A 50 -3.24 -5.91 -4.98
N PHE A 51 -1.96 -5.96 -5.31
CA PHE A 51 -1.43 -5.24 -6.45
C PHE A 51 -1.45 -6.16 -7.66
N ILE A 52 -1.74 -5.62 -8.85
CA ILE A 52 -1.66 -6.35 -10.10
C ILE A 52 -0.86 -5.52 -11.10
N HIS A 53 0.28 -6.05 -11.53
CA HIS A 53 1.05 -5.52 -12.66
C HIS A 53 0.87 -6.43 -13.87
N TRP A 54 0.23 -5.89 -14.91
CA TRP A 54 -0.15 -6.65 -16.08
C TRP A 54 -0.17 -5.79 -17.33
N GLY A 55 0.16 -6.39 -18.47
CA GLY A 55 0.20 -5.73 -19.77
C GLY A 55 0.84 -6.61 -20.84
N PRO A 56 0.95 -6.11 -22.09
CA PRO A 56 1.46 -6.87 -23.23
C PRO A 56 2.84 -7.51 -23.01
N VAL A 57 3.70 -6.89 -22.21
CA VAL A 57 5.03 -7.41 -21.82
C VAL A 57 5.01 -8.82 -21.23
N THR A 58 3.89 -9.24 -20.65
CA THR A 58 3.73 -10.59 -20.11
C THR A 58 3.88 -11.68 -21.19
N LEU A 59 3.73 -11.33 -22.48
CA LEU A 59 4.05 -12.21 -23.63
C LEU A 59 5.53 -12.59 -23.70
N ARG A 60 6.42 -11.78 -23.12
CA ARG A 60 7.87 -12.02 -23.04
C ARG A 60 8.32 -12.47 -21.66
N GLY A 61 7.46 -12.34 -20.65
CA GLY A 61 7.76 -12.76 -19.28
C GLY A 61 8.84 -11.92 -18.60
N THR A 62 8.95 -10.64 -19.00
CA THR A 62 9.93 -9.66 -18.51
C THR A 62 9.25 -8.51 -17.76
N GLU A 63 10.05 -7.64 -17.13
CA GLU A 63 9.50 -6.61 -16.24
C GLU A 63 8.72 -5.52 -17.00
N ILE A 64 7.57 -5.10 -16.46
CA ILE A 64 6.70 -4.10 -17.07
C ILE A 64 7.33 -2.71 -17.09
N GLY A 65 7.29 -2.04 -18.23
CA GLY A 65 8.09 -0.86 -18.54
C GLY A 65 9.60 -1.12 -18.58
N TRP A 66 10.17 -1.64 -17.48
CA TRP A 66 11.60 -1.67 -17.22
C TRP A 66 12.42 -2.56 -18.17
N SER A 67 11.78 -3.51 -18.85
CA SER A 67 12.44 -4.36 -19.86
C SER A 67 12.49 -3.73 -21.26
N ARG A 68 11.73 -2.66 -21.51
CA ARG A 68 11.69 -1.96 -22.81
C ARG A 68 13.05 -1.34 -23.14
N GLY A 69 13.66 -1.74 -24.24
CA GLY A 69 15.00 -1.32 -24.67
C GLY A 69 16.15 -1.95 -23.88
N ARG A 70 15.88 -2.93 -23.00
CA ARG A 70 16.88 -3.64 -22.20
C ARG A 70 16.87 -5.15 -22.47
N GLU A 71 15.76 -5.80 -22.15
CA GLU A 71 15.57 -7.24 -22.36
C GLU A 71 14.74 -7.51 -23.63
N VAL A 72 13.91 -6.54 -24.01
CA VAL A 72 13.07 -6.56 -25.21
C VAL A 72 13.37 -5.30 -26.01
N ALA A 73 13.61 -5.43 -27.33
CA ALA A 73 13.88 -4.29 -28.19
C ALA A 73 12.69 -3.30 -28.18
N ILE A 74 12.95 -2.00 -28.31
CA ILE A 74 11.89 -0.97 -28.24
C ILE A 74 10.82 -1.20 -29.31
N GLU A 75 11.26 -1.46 -30.55
CA GLU A 75 10.37 -1.69 -31.69
C GLU A 75 9.48 -2.91 -31.49
N GLU A 76 10.01 -3.95 -30.83
CA GLU A 76 9.26 -5.14 -30.46
C GLU A 76 8.28 -4.83 -29.31
N TYR A 77 8.76 -4.21 -28.24
CA TYR A 77 7.98 -3.90 -27.04
C TYR A 77 6.73 -3.08 -27.38
N ASP A 78 6.92 -2.03 -28.18
CA ASP A 78 5.86 -1.12 -28.57
C ASP A 78 4.84 -1.75 -29.51
N GLN A 79 5.09 -2.97 -30.01
CA GLN A 79 4.18 -3.73 -30.87
C GLN A 79 3.54 -4.94 -30.17
N LEU A 80 3.95 -5.29 -28.94
CA LEU A 80 3.41 -6.46 -28.23
C LEU A 80 1.88 -6.44 -28.09
N TYR A 81 1.27 -5.25 -28.02
CA TYR A 81 -0.18 -5.10 -27.93
C TYR A 81 -0.94 -5.69 -29.15
N ILE A 82 -0.29 -5.79 -30.32
CA ILE A 82 -0.87 -6.37 -31.53
C ILE A 82 -1.05 -7.89 -31.37
N GLU A 83 -0.21 -8.54 -30.55
CA GLU A 83 -0.30 -9.97 -30.25
C GLU A 83 -1.11 -10.25 -28.96
N PHE A 84 -1.30 -9.24 -28.12
CA PHE A 84 -1.86 -9.40 -26.78
C PHE A 84 -3.37 -9.70 -26.81
N ASN A 85 -3.73 -10.95 -26.53
CA ASN A 85 -5.12 -11.39 -26.58
C ASN A 85 -5.48 -12.30 -25.38
N PRO A 86 -5.77 -11.72 -24.20
CA PRO A 86 -6.05 -12.47 -22.97
C PRO A 86 -7.44 -13.12 -22.95
N VAL A 87 -7.66 -14.10 -23.82
CA VAL A 87 -8.96 -14.79 -24.00
C VAL A 87 -9.45 -15.56 -22.78
N LEU A 88 -8.59 -15.81 -21.79
CA LEU A 88 -8.92 -16.49 -20.53
C LEU A 88 -9.00 -15.53 -19.34
N PHE A 89 -8.98 -14.21 -19.58
CA PHE A 89 -9.24 -13.22 -18.54
C PHE A 89 -10.66 -13.37 -18.00
N ASP A 90 -10.76 -13.41 -16.66
CA ASP A 90 -12.02 -13.37 -15.92
C ASP A 90 -11.85 -12.54 -14.64
N ALA A 91 -12.41 -11.33 -14.66
CA ALA A 91 -12.42 -10.44 -13.52
C ALA A 91 -13.03 -11.07 -12.26
N THR A 92 -14.05 -11.90 -12.41
CA THR A 92 -14.70 -12.58 -11.26
C THR A 92 -13.73 -13.53 -10.58
N SER A 93 -12.96 -14.29 -11.35
CA SER A 93 -11.94 -15.21 -10.84
C SER A 93 -10.78 -14.47 -10.16
N TRP A 94 -10.34 -13.33 -10.70
CA TRP A 94 -9.30 -12.50 -10.08
C TRP A 94 -9.76 -11.95 -8.72
N VAL A 95 -10.95 -11.37 -8.66
CA VAL A 95 -11.51 -10.80 -7.43
C VAL A 95 -11.82 -11.91 -6.41
N ALA A 96 -12.28 -13.08 -6.86
CA ALA A 96 -12.49 -14.24 -5.98
C ALA A 96 -11.18 -14.72 -5.35
N THR A 97 -10.09 -14.73 -6.13
CA THR A 97 -8.74 -15.05 -5.62
C THR A 97 -8.31 -14.07 -4.53
N ALA A 98 -8.47 -12.76 -4.75
CA ALA A 98 -8.16 -11.74 -3.75
C ALA A 98 -9.00 -11.92 -2.48
N LYS A 99 -10.30 -12.15 -2.63
CA LYS A 99 -11.23 -12.36 -1.52
C LYS A 99 -10.90 -13.61 -0.71
N GLU A 100 -10.59 -14.73 -1.38
CA GLU A 100 -10.19 -15.97 -0.71
C GLU A 100 -8.88 -15.79 0.08
N ALA A 101 -7.94 -15.01 -0.46
CA ALA A 101 -6.70 -14.64 0.21
C ALA A 101 -6.91 -13.73 1.44
N GLY A 102 -8.12 -13.19 1.63
CA GLY A 102 -8.44 -12.24 2.70
C GLY A 102 -8.16 -10.77 2.34
N MET A 103 -7.76 -10.46 1.11
CA MET A 103 -7.55 -9.09 0.69
C MET A 103 -8.89 -8.32 0.66
N LYS A 104 -8.83 -7.01 0.93
CA LYS A 104 -10.02 -6.13 1.03
C LYS A 104 -10.08 -5.08 -0.08
N TYR A 105 -9.00 -4.91 -0.83
CA TYR A 105 -8.92 -4.01 -1.95
C TYR A 105 -7.96 -4.52 -3.02
N MET A 106 -8.10 -4.01 -4.24
CA MET A 106 -7.29 -4.36 -5.40
C MET A 106 -6.88 -3.10 -6.16
N ILE A 107 -5.62 -3.02 -6.57
CA ILE A 107 -5.07 -1.95 -7.38
C ILE A 107 -4.42 -2.57 -8.63
N LEU A 108 -4.95 -2.22 -9.81
CA LEU A 108 -4.44 -2.68 -11.11
C LEU A 108 -3.64 -1.58 -11.80
N THR A 109 -2.51 -1.91 -12.42
CA THR A 109 -1.79 -1.03 -13.35
C THR A 109 -2.66 -0.62 -14.53
N SER A 110 -3.39 0.49 -14.42
CA SER A 110 -4.19 1.01 -15.53
C SER A 110 -3.28 1.49 -16.67
N ARG A 111 -2.17 2.14 -16.33
CA ARG A 111 -1.11 2.57 -17.25
C ARG A 111 0.22 2.52 -16.51
N HIS A 112 1.21 1.80 -17.06
CA HIS A 112 2.57 1.75 -16.52
C HIS A 112 3.50 2.71 -17.29
N HIS A 113 4.79 2.74 -16.94
CA HIS A 113 5.79 3.63 -17.56
C HIS A 113 5.94 3.45 -19.08
N ASP A 114 5.53 2.31 -19.64
CA ASP A 114 5.51 2.07 -21.09
C ASP A 114 4.38 2.82 -21.81
N GLY A 115 3.43 3.39 -21.07
CA GLY A 115 2.30 4.15 -21.58
C GLY A 115 1.13 3.31 -22.09
N PHE A 116 1.15 1.98 -21.96
CA PHE A 116 0.03 1.14 -22.43
C PHE A 116 -1.17 1.23 -21.48
N SER A 117 -2.35 1.56 -21.99
CA SER A 117 -3.57 1.71 -21.17
C SER A 117 -4.42 0.43 -21.16
N LEU A 118 -4.74 -0.09 -19.98
CA LEU A 118 -5.56 -1.30 -19.77
C LEU A 118 -7.09 -1.08 -19.94
N TRP A 119 -7.49 0.08 -20.45
CA TRP A 119 -8.86 0.39 -20.87
C TRP A 119 -8.85 1.00 -22.27
N ASP A 120 -10.01 1.09 -22.92
CA ASP A 120 -10.20 1.79 -24.18
C ASP A 120 -10.30 3.30 -23.91
N SER A 121 -9.18 4.01 -24.05
CA SER A 121 -9.06 5.44 -23.70
C SER A 121 -9.31 6.31 -24.91
N ARG A 122 -10.07 7.39 -24.75
CA ARG A 122 -10.33 8.32 -25.87
C ARG A 122 -9.14 9.20 -26.23
N TYR A 123 -8.05 9.11 -25.47
CA TYR A 123 -6.90 10.02 -25.59
C TYR A 123 -5.65 9.35 -26.19
N THR A 124 -5.67 8.04 -26.45
CA THR A 124 -4.54 7.35 -27.07
C THR A 124 -4.98 6.09 -27.79
N ASP A 125 -4.33 5.75 -28.91
CA ASP A 125 -4.53 4.45 -29.57
C ASP A 125 -3.61 3.36 -29.00
N TYR A 126 -2.74 3.67 -28.01
CA TYR A 126 -1.85 2.71 -27.38
C TYR A 126 -2.48 2.11 -26.12
N ASP A 127 -3.51 1.29 -26.35
CA ASP A 127 -4.39 0.81 -25.31
C ASP A 127 -5.02 -0.56 -25.62
N MET A 128 -5.88 -1.05 -24.72
CA MET A 128 -6.59 -2.32 -24.88
C MET A 128 -7.57 -2.32 -26.06
N GLY A 129 -8.12 -1.16 -26.45
CA GLY A 129 -9.02 -1.03 -27.60
C GLY A 129 -8.34 -1.40 -28.92
N SER A 130 -7.04 -1.13 -29.01
CA SER A 130 -6.20 -1.45 -30.17
C SER A 130 -5.62 -2.87 -30.20
N THR A 131 -5.98 -3.73 -29.24
CA THR A 131 -5.53 -5.14 -29.19
C THR A 131 -6.53 -6.08 -29.90
N PRO A 132 -6.14 -7.31 -30.27
CA PRO A 132 -7.09 -8.32 -30.73
C PRO A 132 -8.18 -8.67 -29.70
N TYR A 133 -7.97 -8.39 -28.41
CA TYR A 133 -8.99 -8.57 -27.37
C TYR A 133 -10.09 -7.50 -27.45
N GLY A 134 -9.73 -6.29 -27.89
CA GLY A 134 -10.65 -5.20 -28.25
C GLY A 134 -11.55 -4.68 -27.13
N ARG A 135 -11.27 -5.03 -25.87
CA ARG A 135 -12.09 -4.67 -24.69
C ARG A 135 -11.19 -4.26 -23.53
N GLY A 136 -11.52 -3.17 -22.84
CA GLY A 136 -10.85 -2.77 -21.60
C GLY A 136 -11.17 -3.71 -20.44
N VAL A 137 -10.22 -3.90 -19.51
CA VAL A 137 -10.41 -4.79 -18.34
C VAL A 137 -10.82 -4.06 -17.06
N ILE A 138 -10.66 -2.74 -17.02
CA ILE A 138 -10.92 -1.92 -15.83
C ILE A 138 -12.39 -1.98 -15.39
N GLN A 139 -13.34 -1.85 -16.34
CA GLN A 139 -14.77 -1.94 -16.01
C GLN A 139 -15.14 -3.32 -15.45
N GLU A 140 -14.66 -4.39 -16.08
CA GLU A 140 -14.97 -5.76 -15.64
C GLU A 140 -14.48 -6.01 -14.20
N LEU A 141 -13.28 -5.51 -13.87
CA LEU A 141 -12.73 -5.58 -12.51
C LEU A 141 -13.45 -4.70 -11.51
N ALA A 142 -13.79 -3.45 -11.88
CA ALA A 142 -14.56 -2.56 -11.02
C ALA A 142 -15.91 -3.19 -10.65
N ASP A 143 -16.62 -3.74 -11.63
CA ASP A 143 -17.91 -4.42 -11.44
C ASP A 143 -17.77 -5.67 -10.56
N ALA A 144 -16.76 -6.50 -10.82
CA ALA A 144 -16.50 -7.70 -10.03
C ALA A 144 -16.11 -7.37 -8.57
N CYS A 145 -15.28 -6.34 -8.38
CA CYS A 145 -14.92 -5.84 -7.05
C CYS A 145 -16.15 -5.36 -6.28
N LYS A 146 -16.99 -4.54 -6.91
CA LYS A 146 -18.24 -4.05 -6.33
C LYS A 146 -19.18 -5.20 -5.93
N LYS A 147 -19.35 -6.20 -6.81
CA LYS A 147 -20.18 -7.38 -6.53
C LYS A 147 -19.66 -8.21 -5.36
N GLN A 148 -18.35 -8.27 -5.16
CA GLN A 148 -17.74 -9.13 -4.14
C GLN A 148 -17.38 -8.40 -2.84
N GLY A 149 -17.56 -7.09 -2.78
CA GLY A 149 -17.26 -6.26 -1.61
C GLY A 149 -15.77 -5.99 -1.43
N ILE A 150 -15.04 -5.86 -2.54
CA ILE A 150 -13.62 -5.49 -2.57
C ILE A 150 -13.54 -4.05 -3.07
N LYS A 151 -12.79 -3.17 -2.38
CA LYS A 151 -12.56 -1.81 -2.89
C LYS A 151 -11.63 -1.87 -4.10
N PHE A 152 -11.96 -1.16 -5.17
CA PHE A 152 -11.16 -1.16 -6.39
C PHE A 152 -10.43 0.16 -6.57
N GLY A 153 -9.20 0.09 -7.08
CA GLY A 153 -8.37 1.23 -7.40
C GLY A 153 -7.51 0.95 -8.61
N VAL A 154 -6.86 1.99 -9.10
CA VAL A 154 -5.93 1.88 -10.22
C VAL A 154 -4.59 2.50 -9.88
N TYR A 155 -3.54 1.85 -10.36
CA TYR A 155 -2.23 2.45 -10.47
C TYR A 155 -2.16 3.25 -11.77
N TYR A 156 -1.51 4.41 -11.72
CA TYR A 156 -1.31 5.26 -12.88
C TYR A 156 0.11 5.84 -12.87
N SER A 157 0.90 5.53 -13.89
CA SER A 157 2.21 6.16 -14.00
C SER A 157 2.12 7.60 -14.52
N ILE A 158 2.73 8.52 -13.80
CA ILE A 158 2.92 9.91 -14.27
C ILE A 158 4.05 10.00 -15.29
N CYS A 159 5.04 9.10 -15.24
CA CYS A 159 6.05 9.04 -16.29
C CYS A 159 5.61 8.17 -17.47
N ASP A 160 6.07 8.54 -18.66
CA ASP A 160 5.69 7.85 -19.87
C ASP A 160 6.85 7.83 -20.87
N TRP A 161 7.45 6.66 -21.03
CA TRP A 161 8.63 6.49 -21.87
C TRP A 161 8.30 6.30 -23.36
N ARG A 162 7.02 6.42 -23.71
CA ARG A 162 6.53 6.33 -25.09
C ARG A 162 5.96 7.65 -25.59
N HIS A 163 5.07 8.30 -24.83
CA HIS A 163 4.31 9.49 -25.23
C HIS A 163 5.24 10.64 -25.67
N GLU A 164 5.07 11.16 -26.89
CA GLU A 164 6.01 12.11 -27.54
C GLU A 164 6.27 13.41 -26.75
N ASP A 165 5.28 13.86 -25.99
CA ASP A 165 5.37 15.07 -25.15
C ASP A 165 6.06 14.86 -23.80
N TYR A 166 6.34 13.62 -23.40
CA TYR A 166 7.08 13.36 -22.16
C TYR A 166 8.58 13.35 -22.45
N PRO A 167 9.39 14.24 -21.85
CA PRO A 167 10.82 14.21 -22.06
C PRO A 167 11.44 13.04 -21.28
N VAL A 168 12.31 12.27 -21.93
CA VAL A 168 12.93 11.08 -21.35
C VAL A 168 14.43 11.34 -21.26
N LYS A 169 14.95 11.39 -20.04
CA LYS A 169 16.39 11.47 -19.78
C LYS A 169 16.66 10.75 -18.48
N TYR A 170 17.34 9.62 -18.57
CA TYR A 170 17.68 8.82 -17.40
C TYR A 170 18.97 9.34 -16.77
N PRO A 171 18.96 9.73 -15.47
CA PRO A 171 20.15 10.22 -14.81
C PRO A 171 21.08 9.11 -14.30
N ASP A 172 20.63 7.84 -14.28
CA ASP A 172 21.38 6.74 -13.68
C ASP A 172 22.01 5.83 -14.75
N PRO A 173 23.36 5.75 -14.81
CA PRO A 173 24.08 4.92 -15.78
C PRO A 173 23.85 3.40 -15.65
N ASN A 174 23.25 2.93 -14.55
CA ASN A 174 22.81 1.54 -14.41
C ASN A 174 21.50 1.24 -15.15
N TYR A 175 20.70 2.27 -15.42
CA TYR A 175 19.55 2.18 -16.30
C TYR A 175 20.05 2.34 -17.73
N GLN A 176 20.36 1.20 -18.37
CA GLN A 176 20.78 1.11 -19.78
C GLN A 176 19.62 1.41 -20.75
N PHE A 177 18.81 2.43 -20.46
CA PHE A 177 17.77 2.90 -21.35
C PHE A 177 18.38 3.77 -22.43
N HIS A 178 18.42 3.25 -23.65
CA HIS A 178 18.91 3.98 -24.81
C HIS A 178 17.84 4.86 -25.47
N VAL A 179 16.94 5.44 -24.68
CA VAL A 179 15.98 6.44 -25.17
C VAL A 179 16.25 7.75 -24.46
N GLU A 180 16.94 8.65 -25.15
CA GLU A 180 17.02 10.05 -24.75
C GLU A 180 16.16 10.86 -25.71
N ARG A 181 15.19 11.57 -25.15
CA ARG A 181 14.41 12.56 -25.89
C ARG A 181 14.83 13.92 -25.36
N GLU A 182 15.91 14.45 -25.95
CA GLU A 182 16.35 15.81 -25.65
C GLU A 182 15.30 16.81 -26.15
N ILE A 183 14.85 17.66 -25.24
CA ILE A 183 13.91 18.75 -25.54
C ILE A 183 14.51 20.00 -24.90
N SER A 184 14.57 21.11 -25.64
CA SER A 184 15.01 22.39 -25.08
C SER A 184 14.09 22.83 -23.92
N ASP A 185 14.60 23.56 -22.93
CA ASP A 185 13.82 23.94 -21.73
C ASP A 185 12.47 24.62 -22.06
N ALA A 186 12.45 25.50 -23.07
CA ALA A 186 11.24 26.21 -23.49
C ALA A 186 10.21 25.29 -24.16
N GLU A 187 10.67 24.36 -25.00
CA GLU A 187 9.83 23.37 -25.65
C GLU A 187 9.34 22.30 -24.65
N SER A 188 10.18 21.95 -23.68
CA SER A 188 9.88 20.99 -22.62
C SER A 188 8.68 21.44 -21.80
N LYS A 189 8.60 22.73 -21.44
CA LYS A 189 7.44 23.26 -20.71
C LYS A 189 6.14 23.10 -21.49
N VAL A 190 6.10 23.49 -22.77
CA VAL A 190 4.87 23.41 -23.58
C VAL A 190 4.42 21.96 -23.78
N LYS A 191 5.37 21.05 -24.02
CA LYS A 191 5.09 19.62 -24.14
C LYS A 191 4.58 19.03 -22.84
N MET A 192 5.22 19.33 -21.72
CA MET A 192 4.74 18.90 -20.40
C MET A 192 3.34 19.46 -20.07
N ASP A 193 3.04 20.71 -20.42
CA ASP A 193 1.69 21.27 -20.24
C ASP A 193 0.63 20.47 -21.05
N ARG A 194 0.94 20.05 -22.28
CA ARG A 194 0.07 19.17 -23.09
C ARG A 194 -0.05 17.76 -22.49
N TYR A 195 1.06 17.19 -22.04
CA TYR A 195 1.07 15.87 -21.40
C TYR A 195 0.29 15.87 -20.08
N ILE A 196 0.38 16.93 -19.27
CA ILE A 196 -0.41 17.07 -18.03
C ILE A 196 -1.90 17.14 -18.35
N LEU A 197 -2.29 17.85 -19.43
CA LEU A 197 -3.68 17.85 -19.87
C LEU A 197 -4.13 16.44 -20.29
N PHE A 198 -3.28 15.70 -21.00
CA PHE A 198 -3.52 14.31 -21.37
C PHE A 198 -3.74 13.41 -20.13
N ILE A 199 -2.85 13.43 -19.14
CA ILE A 199 -3.04 12.59 -17.94
C ILE A 199 -4.26 13.00 -17.12
N LYS A 200 -4.55 14.32 -17.00
CA LYS A 200 -5.75 14.80 -16.30
C LYS A 200 -7.03 14.27 -16.95
N ASN A 201 -7.06 14.30 -18.28
CA ASN A 201 -8.16 13.76 -19.06
C ASN A 201 -8.33 12.24 -18.89
N GLN A 202 -7.24 11.46 -18.90
CA GLN A 202 -7.28 10.01 -18.63
C GLN A 202 -7.72 9.69 -17.19
N LEU A 203 -7.21 10.42 -16.19
CA LEU A 203 -7.62 10.27 -14.80
C LEU A 203 -9.11 10.58 -14.62
N LYS A 204 -9.63 11.57 -15.33
CA LYS A 204 -11.06 11.85 -15.36
C LYS A 204 -11.87 10.70 -15.94
N GLU A 205 -11.44 10.07 -17.04
CA GLU A 205 -12.09 8.84 -17.54
C GLU A 205 -12.13 7.75 -16.47
N LEU A 206 -10.98 7.52 -15.81
CA LEU A 206 -10.86 6.46 -14.81
C LEU A 206 -11.78 6.69 -13.61
N ILE A 207 -11.88 7.93 -13.14
CA ILE A 207 -12.68 8.30 -11.96
C ILE A 207 -14.18 8.33 -12.31
N ASP A 208 -14.56 8.98 -13.40
CA ASP A 208 -15.97 9.14 -13.77
C ASP A 208 -16.64 7.81 -14.15
N HIS A 209 -15.89 6.88 -14.78
CA HIS A 209 -16.48 5.67 -15.37
C HIS A 209 -16.36 4.43 -14.48
N TYR A 210 -15.34 4.33 -13.63
CA TYR A 210 -15.04 3.08 -12.93
C TYR A 210 -15.16 3.15 -11.40
N ASP A 211 -15.59 4.29 -10.85
CA ASP A 211 -15.82 4.49 -9.40
C ASP A 211 -14.65 4.01 -8.52
N VAL A 212 -13.43 4.36 -8.93
CA VAL A 212 -12.21 3.95 -8.23
C VAL A 212 -12.12 4.61 -6.86
N SER A 213 -11.65 3.85 -5.87
CA SER A 213 -11.39 4.31 -4.50
C SER A 213 -9.94 4.78 -4.30
N PHE A 214 -9.03 4.37 -5.17
CA PHE A 214 -7.60 4.70 -5.08
C PHE A 214 -7.07 5.11 -6.45
N ILE A 215 -6.22 6.13 -6.47
CA ILE A 215 -5.23 6.34 -7.53
C ILE A 215 -3.84 6.20 -6.91
N TRP A 216 -3.13 5.15 -7.30
CA TRP A 216 -1.77 4.89 -6.88
C TRP A 216 -0.81 5.41 -7.96
N PHE A 217 -0.23 6.58 -7.74
CA PHE A 217 0.69 7.21 -8.68
C PHE A 217 2.10 6.66 -8.59
N ASP A 218 2.86 6.79 -9.68
CA ASP A 218 4.25 6.34 -9.73
C ASP A 218 5.02 7.00 -10.88
N GLY A 219 6.34 7.12 -10.75
CA GLY A 219 7.20 7.79 -11.73
C GLY A 219 7.62 9.20 -11.32
N GLU A 220 7.36 9.57 -10.07
CA GLU A 220 7.67 10.88 -9.50
C GLU A 220 9.15 11.17 -9.47
N TRP A 221 10.03 10.17 -9.51
CA TRP A 221 11.48 10.36 -9.48
C TRP A 221 12.02 11.04 -10.75
N GLU A 222 11.31 10.96 -11.88
CA GLU A 222 11.74 11.53 -13.16
C GLU A 222 11.94 13.04 -13.06
N TRP A 223 13.05 13.54 -13.61
CA TRP A 223 13.43 14.96 -13.52
C TRP A 223 12.37 15.91 -14.12
N ALA A 224 11.62 15.42 -15.11
CA ALA A 224 10.59 16.17 -15.82
C ALA A 224 9.37 16.46 -14.95
N TRP A 225 9.09 15.58 -13.98
CA TRP A 225 8.04 15.78 -13.02
C TRP A 225 8.50 16.76 -11.95
N THR A 226 7.68 17.77 -11.65
CA THR A 226 8.00 18.79 -10.65
C THR A 226 7.03 18.74 -9.48
N HIS A 227 7.44 19.33 -8.36
CA HIS A 227 6.61 19.40 -7.16
C HIS A 227 5.30 20.16 -7.40
N GLU A 228 5.37 21.25 -8.17
CA GLU A 228 4.23 22.07 -8.56
C GLU A 228 3.22 21.29 -9.40
N MET A 229 3.70 20.43 -10.31
CA MET A 229 2.85 19.55 -11.11
C MET A 229 2.16 18.49 -10.24
N GLY A 230 2.86 17.94 -9.25
CA GLY A 230 2.30 16.99 -8.29
C GLY A 230 1.18 17.59 -7.44
N MET A 231 1.39 18.78 -6.89
CA MET A 231 0.35 19.50 -6.14
C MET A 231 -0.87 19.86 -7.01
N ASP A 232 -0.65 20.31 -8.25
CA ASP A 232 -1.73 20.60 -9.21
C ASP A 232 -2.52 19.34 -9.57
N LEU A 233 -1.85 18.21 -9.80
CA LEU A 233 -2.50 16.94 -10.12
C LEU A 233 -3.30 16.40 -8.92
N TYR A 234 -2.73 16.45 -7.71
CA TYR A 234 -3.45 16.06 -6.48
C TYR A 234 -4.73 16.90 -6.31
N LYS A 235 -4.63 18.22 -6.47
CA LYS A 235 -5.77 19.12 -6.37
C LYS A 235 -6.84 18.81 -7.42
N TYR A 236 -6.42 18.54 -8.64
CA TYR A 236 -7.34 18.17 -9.72
C TYR A 236 -8.09 16.88 -9.40
N VAL A 237 -7.38 15.81 -9.02
CA VAL A 237 -7.98 14.50 -8.73
C VAL A 237 -8.91 14.56 -7.51
N ARG A 238 -8.50 15.22 -6.43
CA ARG A 238 -9.35 15.49 -5.26
C ARG A 238 -10.61 16.27 -5.63
N GLY A 239 -10.51 17.19 -6.60
CA GLY A 239 -11.65 17.95 -7.11
C GLY A 239 -12.64 17.12 -7.94
N LEU A 240 -12.22 15.96 -8.46
CA LEU A 240 -13.11 15.02 -9.16
C LEU A 240 -13.85 14.09 -8.19
N LYS A 241 -13.17 13.65 -7.14
CA LYS A 241 -13.71 12.77 -6.10
C LYS A 241 -13.03 13.08 -4.77
N ASP A 242 -13.80 13.54 -3.79
CA ASP A 242 -13.26 14.10 -2.54
C ASP A 242 -12.79 13.05 -1.54
N ASP A 243 -13.32 11.83 -1.61
CA ASP A 243 -12.96 10.67 -0.78
C ASP A 243 -11.92 9.72 -1.42
N ILE A 244 -11.37 10.07 -2.58
CA ILE A 244 -10.38 9.24 -3.29
C ILE A 244 -9.05 9.17 -2.52
N LEU A 245 -8.41 8.01 -2.47
CA LEU A 245 -7.10 7.88 -1.81
C LEU A 245 -5.96 8.02 -2.82
N ILE A 246 -5.00 8.87 -2.49
CA ILE A 246 -3.86 9.22 -3.34
C ILE A 246 -2.56 9.02 -2.54
N ASN A 247 -1.61 8.26 -3.08
CA ASN A 247 -0.32 8.05 -2.42
C ASN A 247 0.63 9.27 -2.56
N ASN A 248 1.70 9.29 -1.77
CA ASN A 248 2.73 10.35 -1.77
C ASN A 248 3.62 10.40 -3.03
N ARG A 249 3.34 9.59 -4.05
CA ARG A 249 4.03 9.60 -5.35
C ARG A 249 3.29 10.38 -6.43
N VAL A 250 2.15 11.00 -6.10
CA VAL A 250 1.62 12.07 -6.96
C VAL A 250 2.60 13.24 -7.06
N ASP A 251 3.46 13.39 -6.05
CA ASP A 251 4.42 14.46 -5.86
C ASP A 251 5.81 13.88 -5.55
N LYS A 252 6.84 14.72 -5.52
CA LYS A 252 8.23 14.41 -5.09
C LYS A 252 8.36 14.11 -3.59
N GLY A 253 7.29 13.60 -2.97
CA GLY A 253 7.27 13.31 -1.56
C GLY A 253 8.23 12.20 -1.19
N ARG A 254 8.28 11.13 -1.97
CA ARG A 254 9.03 9.93 -1.62
C ARG A 254 10.55 10.18 -1.46
N GLU A 255 11.11 9.84 -0.29
CA GLU A 255 12.57 9.77 -0.09
C GLU A 255 13.06 8.31 -0.17
N GLY A 256 13.58 7.92 -1.33
CA GLY A 256 14.16 6.59 -1.58
C GLY A 256 13.17 5.43 -1.44
N MET A 257 13.70 4.20 -1.39
CA MET A 257 12.87 2.98 -1.34
C MET A 257 12.09 2.82 -0.02
N ALA A 258 12.57 3.47 1.04
CA ALA A 258 11.84 3.53 2.30
C ALA A 258 10.51 4.26 2.19
N GLY A 259 10.39 5.18 1.24
CA GLY A 259 9.13 5.84 0.93
C GLY A 259 8.57 6.70 2.05
N ILE A 260 9.40 7.06 3.03
CA ILE A 260 9.04 7.87 4.20
C ILE A 260 9.22 9.35 3.82
N THR A 261 8.17 10.14 3.92
CA THR A 261 8.17 11.60 3.76
C THR A 261 7.59 12.27 4.98
N LYS A 262 8.41 12.69 5.94
CA LYS A 262 7.92 13.32 7.18
C LYS A 262 7.67 14.82 7.03
N SER A 263 7.09 15.27 5.91
CA SER A 263 6.94 16.70 5.64
C SER A 263 5.61 17.04 5.00
N LYS A 264 4.92 18.05 5.57
CA LYS A 264 3.70 18.68 5.01
C LYS A 264 3.92 19.40 3.68
N LYS A 265 5.17 19.45 3.22
CA LYS A 265 5.55 20.01 1.94
C LYS A 265 4.87 19.24 0.79
N PHE A 266 4.90 17.92 0.83
CA PHE A 266 4.51 17.14 -0.34
C PHE A 266 3.06 16.69 -0.30
N ALA A 267 2.46 16.59 -1.49
CA ALA A 267 1.10 16.12 -1.64
C ALA A 267 0.97 14.59 -1.53
N GLY A 268 -0.15 14.13 -0.98
CA GLY A 268 -0.48 12.72 -0.79
C GLY A 268 -1.14 12.42 0.56
N ASP A 269 -1.87 11.31 0.63
CA ASP A 269 -2.64 10.89 1.79
C ASP A 269 -1.91 9.84 2.64
N TYR A 270 -1.02 9.06 2.02
CA TYR A 270 -0.27 8.00 2.69
C TYR A 270 1.07 7.70 2.01
N ALA A 271 2.00 7.15 2.78
CA ALA A 271 3.35 6.82 2.34
C ALA A 271 3.46 5.44 1.68
N THR A 272 4.44 5.22 0.80
CA THR A 272 4.60 3.94 0.07
C THR A 272 6.00 3.32 0.16
N PRO A 273 6.38 2.70 1.29
CA PRO A 273 7.57 1.85 1.34
C PRO A 273 7.51 0.74 0.29
N GLU A 274 8.59 0.48 -0.45
CA GLU A 274 8.57 -0.46 -1.56
C GLU A 274 9.61 -1.55 -1.38
N GLN A 275 9.20 -2.81 -1.56
CA GLN A 275 10.01 -4.01 -1.37
C GLN A 275 10.64 -4.14 0.03
N GLN A 276 10.19 -3.33 0.99
CA GLN A 276 10.52 -3.40 2.39
C GLN A 276 9.31 -3.04 3.26
N VAL A 277 9.24 -3.63 4.45
CA VAL A 277 8.21 -3.29 5.43
C VAL A 277 8.52 -1.90 6.02
N GLY A 278 7.50 -1.03 6.05
CA GLY A 278 7.60 0.29 6.69
C GLY A 278 7.94 0.23 8.18
N ALA A 279 8.39 1.36 8.72
CA ALA A 279 8.65 1.49 10.15
C ALA A 279 7.34 1.54 10.96
N PHE A 280 7.44 1.29 12.27
CA PHE A 280 6.31 1.51 13.17
C PHE A 280 5.94 3.00 13.22
N ASP A 281 4.72 3.34 12.85
CA ASP A 281 4.22 4.72 12.82
C ASP A 281 2.71 4.75 13.14
N LEU A 282 2.33 5.42 14.22
CA LEU A 282 0.92 5.57 14.60
C LEU A 282 0.29 6.84 14.03
N ASP A 283 1.09 7.84 13.69
CA ASP A 283 0.64 9.17 13.30
C ASP A 283 0.35 9.23 11.80
N ASN A 284 1.02 8.38 11.02
CA ASN A 284 1.00 8.43 9.56
C ASN A 284 0.52 7.12 8.94
N ALA A 285 -0.44 7.23 8.02
CA ALA A 285 -0.82 6.11 7.18
C ALA A 285 0.28 5.78 6.17
N TRP A 286 0.54 4.49 5.98
CA TRP A 286 1.49 4.01 4.98
C TRP A 286 1.11 2.62 4.48
N GLU A 287 1.59 2.31 3.28
CA GLU A 287 1.32 1.07 2.57
C GLU A 287 2.60 0.50 1.97
N THR A 288 3.05 -0.66 2.47
CA THR A 288 4.14 -1.38 1.81
C THR A 288 3.60 -2.02 0.54
N CYS A 289 4.22 -1.73 -0.61
CA CYS A 289 4.03 -2.53 -1.82
C CYS A 289 5.16 -3.57 -1.94
N MET A 290 4.80 -4.83 -2.20
CA MET A 290 5.78 -5.93 -2.27
C MET A 290 5.38 -7.00 -3.27
N THR A 291 6.35 -7.51 -4.05
CA THR A 291 6.15 -8.61 -5.00
C THR A 291 5.98 -9.96 -4.30
N ILE A 292 5.15 -10.86 -4.84
CA ILE A 292 5.16 -12.26 -4.41
C ILE A 292 6.39 -13.02 -4.95
N GLY A 293 6.86 -12.63 -6.13
CA GLY A 293 8.07 -13.15 -6.79
C GLY A 293 9.24 -12.16 -6.70
N GLU A 294 10.10 -12.20 -7.71
CA GLU A 294 11.23 -11.26 -7.88
C GLU A 294 10.90 -10.10 -8.82
N GLN A 295 9.78 -10.20 -9.57
CA GLN A 295 9.30 -9.23 -10.55
C GLN A 295 7.89 -8.70 -10.20
N TRP A 296 7.54 -7.51 -10.69
CA TRP A 296 6.17 -7.00 -10.62
C TRP A 296 5.26 -7.69 -11.65
N ALA A 297 5.63 -7.65 -12.94
CA ALA A 297 4.90 -8.39 -13.98
C ALA A 297 5.12 -9.91 -13.89
N TRP A 298 4.36 -10.68 -14.66
CA TRP A 298 4.57 -12.12 -14.73
C TRP A 298 5.91 -12.50 -15.38
N LYS A 299 6.61 -13.45 -14.76
CA LYS A 299 7.82 -14.09 -15.28
C LYS A 299 7.70 -15.60 -15.18
N ALA A 300 8.02 -16.30 -16.28
CA ALA A 300 8.01 -17.75 -16.31
C ALA A 300 9.02 -18.32 -15.30
N ASN A 301 8.59 -19.30 -14.50
CA ASN A 301 9.40 -19.93 -13.47
C ASN A 301 10.00 -18.97 -12.43
N ASP A 302 9.30 -17.86 -12.14
CA ASP A 302 9.79 -16.90 -11.15
C ASP A 302 9.97 -17.54 -9.76
N LYS A 303 10.94 -17.04 -9.00
CA LYS A 303 11.20 -17.49 -7.63
C LYS A 303 10.22 -16.80 -6.69
N LEU A 304 9.27 -17.58 -6.18
CA LEU A 304 8.27 -17.07 -5.24
C LEU A 304 8.78 -17.09 -3.80
N LYS A 305 8.34 -16.11 -3.02
CA LYS A 305 8.46 -16.11 -1.57
C LYS A 305 7.78 -17.35 -0.96
N SER A 306 8.34 -17.85 0.13
CA SER A 306 7.77 -18.95 0.90
C SER A 306 6.49 -18.53 1.65
N ASP A 307 5.70 -19.52 2.09
CA ASP A 307 4.51 -19.27 2.93
C ASP A 307 4.84 -18.40 4.15
N LYS A 308 6.00 -18.67 4.77
CA LYS A 308 6.51 -17.92 5.93
C LYS A 308 6.81 -16.47 5.58
N GLU A 309 7.54 -16.22 4.49
CA GLU A 309 7.87 -14.86 4.06
C GLU A 309 6.60 -14.07 3.72
N CYS A 310 5.67 -14.66 2.97
CA CYS A 310 4.42 -14.01 2.60
C CYS A 310 3.59 -13.61 3.83
N LEU A 311 3.33 -14.56 4.75
CA LEU A 311 2.51 -14.27 5.92
C LEU A 311 3.21 -13.33 6.91
N GLN A 312 4.50 -13.53 7.19
CA GLN A 312 5.21 -12.66 8.13
C GLN A 312 5.42 -11.25 7.58
N THR A 313 5.52 -11.04 6.27
CA THR A 313 5.48 -9.69 5.68
C THR A 313 4.17 -8.98 6.01
N LEU A 314 3.02 -9.64 5.85
CA LEU A 314 1.73 -9.07 6.23
C LEU A 314 1.70 -8.70 7.72
N LEU A 315 2.07 -9.63 8.60
CA LEU A 315 2.01 -9.39 10.04
C LEU A 315 2.95 -8.28 10.47
N ARG A 316 4.19 -8.25 9.96
CA ARG A 316 5.14 -7.16 10.24
C ARG A 316 4.60 -5.81 9.78
N THR A 317 3.92 -5.78 8.63
CA THR A 317 3.29 -4.59 8.10
C THR A 317 2.18 -4.08 9.01
N VAL A 318 1.24 -4.95 9.38
CA VAL A 318 0.11 -4.60 10.27
C VAL A 318 0.61 -4.21 11.67
N GLY A 319 1.63 -4.91 12.18
CA GLY A 319 2.28 -4.60 13.45
C GLY A 319 3.01 -3.25 13.45
N GLY A 320 3.48 -2.79 12.28
CA GLY A 320 3.97 -1.44 12.06
C GLY A 320 2.87 -0.38 11.87
N ASN A 321 1.60 -0.78 12.00
CA ASN A 321 0.40 0.01 11.75
C ASN A 321 0.18 0.41 10.27
N GLY A 322 0.80 -0.30 9.32
CA GLY A 322 0.64 -0.08 7.88
C GLY A 322 -0.33 -1.02 7.20
N ASN A 323 -0.49 -0.82 5.90
CA ASN A 323 -1.18 -1.71 4.97
C ASN A 323 -0.17 -2.44 4.07
N LEU A 324 -0.49 -3.67 3.66
CA LEU A 324 0.30 -4.41 2.68
C LEU A 324 -0.48 -4.48 1.35
N LEU A 325 0.13 -3.94 0.30
CA LEU A 325 -0.30 -4.10 -1.09
C LEU A 325 0.58 -5.15 -1.77
N PHE A 326 0.09 -6.39 -1.82
CA PHE A 326 0.89 -7.54 -2.22
C PHE A 326 0.65 -7.89 -3.68
N ASN A 327 1.72 -7.87 -4.47
CA ASN A 327 1.63 -7.93 -5.91
C ASN A 327 1.60 -9.37 -6.46
N VAL A 328 0.73 -9.55 -7.45
CA VAL A 328 0.70 -10.69 -8.37
C VAL A 328 0.92 -10.21 -9.81
N GLY A 329 1.50 -11.09 -10.62
CA GLY A 329 1.67 -10.90 -12.07
C GLY A 329 0.84 -11.93 -12.83
N PRO A 330 -0.33 -11.56 -13.40
CA PRO A 330 -1.12 -12.46 -14.24
C PRO A 330 -0.41 -12.80 -15.55
N MET A 331 -0.69 -13.99 -16.09
CA MET A 331 -0.12 -14.46 -17.36
C MET A 331 -0.73 -13.71 -18.55
N ALA A 332 -0.07 -13.79 -19.72
CA ALA A 332 -0.52 -13.11 -20.92
C ALA A 332 -1.90 -13.54 -21.44
N ASP A 333 -2.36 -14.74 -21.07
CA ASP A 333 -3.68 -15.25 -21.43
C ASP A 333 -4.82 -14.72 -20.52
N GLY A 334 -4.49 -13.97 -19.47
CA GLY A 334 -5.44 -13.40 -18.52
C GLY A 334 -5.68 -14.22 -17.25
N ARG A 335 -5.02 -15.37 -17.07
CA ARG A 335 -5.11 -16.15 -15.82
C ARG A 335 -4.06 -15.72 -14.81
N MET A 336 -4.43 -15.71 -13.52
CA MET A 336 -3.43 -15.67 -12.45
C MET A 336 -2.66 -16.99 -12.40
N GLU A 337 -1.36 -16.93 -12.12
CA GLU A 337 -0.52 -18.12 -12.05
C GLU A 337 -0.90 -19.00 -10.85
N GLN A 338 -1.10 -20.31 -11.08
CA GLN A 338 -1.56 -21.24 -10.04
C GLN A 338 -0.65 -21.31 -8.80
N ARG A 339 0.67 -21.12 -8.98
CA ARG A 339 1.62 -21.07 -7.86
C ARG A 339 1.36 -19.87 -6.94
N GLN A 340 1.04 -18.71 -7.52
CA GLN A 340 0.70 -17.49 -6.79
C GLN A 340 -0.66 -17.67 -6.08
N ILE A 341 -1.68 -18.21 -6.76
CA ILE A 341 -2.98 -18.53 -6.16
C ILE A 341 -2.84 -19.44 -4.93
N LYS A 342 -2.01 -20.49 -5.02
CA LYS A 342 -1.79 -21.43 -3.91
C LYS A 342 -1.16 -20.78 -2.68
N LEU A 343 -0.18 -19.88 -2.87
CA LEU A 343 0.43 -19.11 -1.78
C LEU A 343 -0.60 -18.18 -1.12
N LEU A 344 -1.36 -17.44 -1.94
CA LEU A 344 -2.42 -16.55 -1.46
C LEU A 344 -3.52 -17.30 -0.70
N SER A 345 -3.96 -18.47 -1.19
CA SER A 345 -4.95 -19.31 -0.50
C SER A 345 -4.46 -19.77 0.88
N ARG A 346 -3.16 -20.05 1.05
CA ARG A 346 -2.57 -20.39 2.36
C ARG A 346 -2.61 -19.21 3.33
N MET A 347 -2.28 -18.00 2.87
CA MET A 347 -2.46 -16.78 3.68
C MET A 347 -3.93 -16.60 4.07
N GLY A 348 -4.85 -16.78 3.12
CA GLY A 348 -6.28 -16.71 3.33
C GLY A 348 -6.78 -17.71 4.38
N ASN A 349 -6.28 -18.95 4.37
CA ASN A 349 -6.65 -19.95 5.37
C ASN A 349 -6.21 -19.56 6.78
N TRP A 350 -5.02 -18.97 6.93
CA TRP A 350 -4.59 -18.41 8.22
C TRP A 350 -5.46 -17.23 8.65
N LEU A 351 -5.79 -16.32 7.71
CA LEU A 351 -6.60 -15.13 7.97
C LEU A 351 -8.07 -15.45 8.29
N LYS A 352 -8.62 -16.57 7.80
CA LYS A 352 -9.97 -17.04 8.20
C LYS A 352 -10.05 -17.31 9.71
N VAL A 353 -8.96 -17.77 10.31
CA VAL A 353 -8.89 -18.06 11.76
C VAL A 353 -8.45 -16.83 12.55
N ASN A 354 -7.44 -16.11 12.05
CA ASN A 354 -6.73 -15.08 12.80
C ASN A 354 -7.03 -13.64 12.35
N GLY A 355 -7.97 -13.44 11.43
CA GLY A 355 -8.25 -12.15 10.79
C GLY A 355 -8.66 -11.03 11.76
N ASP A 356 -9.26 -11.38 12.91
CA ASP A 356 -9.61 -10.40 13.95
C ASP A 356 -8.38 -9.67 14.54
N ALA A 357 -7.21 -10.30 14.48
CA ALA A 357 -5.93 -9.72 14.89
C ALA A 357 -5.25 -8.91 13.77
N VAL A 358 -5.89 -8.79 12.60
CA VAL A 358 -5.39 -8.06 11.44
C VAL A 358 -6.33 -6.90 11.13
N TYR A 359 -7.57 -7.17 10.75
CA TYR A 359 -8.49 -6.17 10.20
C TYR A 359 -9.09 -5.24 11.26
N GLY A 360 -9.09 -3.94 10.96
CA GLY A 360 -9.59 -2.90 11.88
C GLY A 360 -8.81 -2.80 13.20
N THR A 361 -7.57 -3.30 13.22
CA THR A 361 -6.66 -3.13 14.36
C THR A 361 -5.82 -1.85 14.21
N ARG A 362 -5.09 -1.46 15.24
CA ARG A 362 -3.95 -0.52 15.16
C ARG A 362 -2.68 -1.22 15.64
N GLY A 363 -1.51 -0.77 15.21
CA GLY A 363 -0.23 -1.30 15.69
C GLY A 363 -0.03 -1.07 17.19
N GLY A 364 0.82 -1.89 17.81
CA GLY A 364 1.18 -1.78 19.21
C GLY A 364 0.25 -2.56 20.17
N PRO A 365 0.43 -2.39 21.50
CA PRO A 365 1.31 -1.42 22.14
C PRO A 365 2.80 -1.79 22.10
N TYR A 366 3.16 -3.05 21.83
CA TYR A 366 4.56 -3.48 21.71
C TYR A 366 5.09 -3.26 20.29
N GLN A 367 6.18 -2.51 20.17
CA GLN A 367 6.80 -2.30 18.86
C GLN A 367 7.28 -3.61 18.23
N PRO A 368 7.25 -3.74 16.89
CA PRO A 368 7.76 -4.91 16.18
C PRO A 368 9.19 -5.30 16.56
N THR A 369 9.42 -6.59 16.82
CA THR A 369 10.75 -7.21 17.04
C THR A 369 11.01 -8.31 16.01
N GLU A 370 12.13 -9.02 16.11
CA GLU A 370 12.36 -10.20 15.26
C GLU A 370 11.39 -11.35 15.59
N TYR A 371 11.03 -11.51 16.88
CA TYR A 371 10.21 -12.62 17.39
C TYR A 371 8.71 -12.37 17.31
N MET A 372 8.27 -11.12 17.43
CA MET A 372 6.86 -10.80 17.61
C MET A 372 6.52 -9.42 17.06
N VAL A 373 5.26 -9.27 16.65
CA VAL A 373 4.62 -7.96 16.48
C VAL A 373 3.32 -7.91 17.27
N SER A 374 2.79 -6.71 17.53
CA SER A 374 1.52 -6.57 18.23
C SER A 374 0.57 -5.61 17.53
N THR A 375 -0.72 -5.89 17.73
CA THR A 375 -1.83 -5.08 17.24
C THR A 375 -2.90 -5.00 18.33
N ARG A 376 -3.82 -4.03 18.22
CA ARG A 376 -4.81 -3.75 19.26
C ARG A 376 -6.16 -3.30 18.68
N LYS A 377 -7.25 -3.72 19.33
CA LYS A 377 -8.63 -3.40 18.96
C LYS A 377 -9.57 -3.60 20.14
N GLY A 378 -10.35 -2.59 20.49
CA GLY A 378 -11.21 -2.65 21.67
C GLY A 378 -10.36 -2.92 22.92
N ASN A 379 -10.84 -3.81 23.78
CA ASN A 379 -10.14 -4.28 24.98
C ASN A 379 -9.14 -5.42 24.73
N LYS A 380 -8.64 -5.60 23.50
CA LYS A 380 -7.76 -6.71 23.12
C LYS A 380 -6.42 -6.23 22.59
N ILE A 381 -5.35 -6.83 23.11
CA ILE A 381 -4.02 -6.82 22.51
C ILE A 381 -3.79 -8.18 21.87
N PHE A 382 -3.39 -8.18 20.60
CA PHE A 382 -2.99 -9.38 19.87
C PHE A 382 -1.48 -9.40 19.73
N LEU A 383 -0.87 -10.49 20.18
CA LEU A 383 0.55 -10.76 20.07
C LEU A 383 0.75 -11.80 18.97
N HIS A 384 1.37 -11.39 17.86
CA HIS A 384 1.68 -12.25 16.73
C HIS A 384 3.09 -12.81 16.90
N LEU A 385 3.21 -14.04 17.40
CA LEU A 385 4.48 -14.73 17.58
C LEU A 385 4.99 -15.26 16.24
N LEU A 386 5.98 -14.60 15.67
CA LEU A 386 6.63 -14.95 14.39
C LEU A 386 7.67 -16.06 14.56
N HIS A 387 8.20 -16.20 15.77
CA HIS A 387 9.14 -17.22 16.19
C HIS A 387 8.84 -17.61 17.64
N HIS A 388 9.19 -18.82 18.04
CA HIS A 388 9.04 -19.25 19.43
C HIS A 388 10.12 -18.58 20.31
N PRO A 389 9.75 -17.74 21.29
CA PRO A 389 10.72 -16.99 22.11
C PRO A 389 11.25 -17.80 23.31
N GLY A 390 11.12 -19.13 23.31
CA GLY A 390 11.32 -19.97 24.50
C GLY A 390 10.05 -20.17 25.34
N PRO A 391 10.15 -20.88 26.48
CA PRO A 391 9.01 -21.41 27.23
C PRO A 391 8.20 -20.35 27.98
N THR A 392 8.75 -19.14 28.14
CA THR A 392 8.07 -18.01 28.78
C THR A 392 8.36 -16.76 27.98
N LEU A 393 7.30 -16.07 27.56
CA LEU A 393 7.39 -14.73 27.00
C LEU A 393 7.16 -13.71 28.12
N ILE A 394 8.11 -12.80 28.32
CA ILE A 394 8.02 -11.75 29.35
C ILE A 394 7.80 -10.42 28.63
N LEU A 395 6.70 -9.74 28.95
CA LEU A 395 6.38 -8.44 28.38
C LEU A 395 6.20 -7.40 29.48
N PRO A 396 6.62 -6.15 29.26
CA PRO A 396 6.26 -5.07 30.17
C PRO A 396 4.76 -4.82 30.08
N VAL A 397 4.14 -4.50 31.21
CA VAL A 397 2.75 -4.06 31.22
C VAL A 397 2.76 -2.59 31.61
N PRO A 398 2.14 -1.70 30.81
CA PRO A 398 1.99 -0.31 31.21
C PRO A 398 1.26 -0.21 32.54
N LEU A 399 1.67 0.77 33.35
CA LEU A 399 1.11 0.98 34.68
C LEU A 399 -0.42 1.07 34.56
N ASP A 400 -1.14 0.43 35.49
CA ASP A 400 -2.60 0.40 35.58
C ASP A 400 -3.37 -0.47 34.55
N THR A 401 -2.69 -1.24 33.70
CA THR A 401 -3.38 -2.23 32.82
C THR A 401 -3.54 -3.58 33.52
N LYS A 402 -4.78 -4.03 33.77
CA LYS A 402 -5.05 -5.39 34.29
C LYS A 402 -5.34 -6.35 33.14
N ILE A 403 -4.61 -7.47 33.08
CA ILE A 403 -4.86 -8.54 32.10
C ILE A 403 -5.79 -9.57 32.74
N ASN A 404 -7.00 -9.69 32.19
CA ASN A 404 -8.02 -10.61 32.70
C ASN A 404 -7.83 -12.03 32.19
N ARG A 405 -7.39 -12.17 30.94
CA ARG A 405 -7.29 -13.45 30.26
C ARG A 405 -6.22 -13.43 29.17
N ALA A 406 -5.54 -14.55 28.99
CA ALA A 406 -4.71 -14.80 27.82
C ALA A 406 -5.09 -16.13 27.17
N TYR A 407 -5.15 -16.18 25.84
CA TYR A 407 -5.47 -17.40 25.10
C TYR A 407 -4.93 -17.36 23.66
N PHE A 408 -4.74 -18.52 23.03
CA PHE A 408 -4.44 -18.58 21.59
C PHE A 408 -5.69 -18.26 20.77
N LEU A 409 -5.59 -17.36 19.79
CA LEU A 409 -6.74 -16.95 18.98
C LEU A 409 -7.33 -18.12 18.20
N ASP A 410 -6.47 -19.00 17.69
CA ASP A 410 -6.81 -20.32 17.18
C ASP A 410 -7.08 -21.29 18.34
N GLY A 411 -8.16 -22.07 18.26
CA GLY A 411 -8.58 -23.00 19.32
C GLY A 411 -9.13 -22.37 20.61
N LYS A 412 -8.77 -21.12 20.94
CA LYS A 412 -9.14 -20.42 22.20
C LYS A 412 -8.56 -21.07 23.47
N ASP A 413 -7.49 -21.85 23.32
CA ASP A 413 -6.81 -22.50 24.44
C ASP A 413 -6.26 -21.46 25.41
N GLN A 414 -6.58 -21.63 26.69
CA GLN A 414 -6.17 -20.72 27.76
C GLN A 414 -4.66 -20.79 27.99
N ILE A 415 -4.05 -19.63 28.18
CA ILE A 415 -2.63 -19.49 28.49
C ILE A 415 -2.48 -19.02 29.92
N ARG A 416 -1.60 -19.70 30.67
CA ARG A 416 -1.28 -19.29 32.02
C ARG A 416 -0.44 -18.01 31.98
N ILE A 417 -0.91 -16.98 32.68
CA ILE A 417 -0.18 -15.74 32.89
C ILE A 417 0.13 -15.52 34.36
N LYS A 418 1.24 -14.84 34.62
CA LYS A 418 1.57 -14.30 35.94
C LYS A 418 1.92 -12.82 35.77
N GLN A 419 1.01 -11.95 36.19
CA GLN A 419 1.19 -10.51 36.13
C GLN A 419 1.86 -9.98 37.41
N PHE A 420 2.78 -9.05 37.23
CA PHE A 420 3.50 -8.29 38.25
C PHE A 420 3.30 -6.78 38.00
N ASP A 421 3.80 -5.94 38.90
CA ASP A 421 3.63 -4.48 38.84
C ASP A 421 4.07 -3.83 37.51
N LYS A 422 5.06 -4.42 36.82
CA LYS A 422 5.64 -3.85 35.58
C LYS A 422 5.75 -4.85 34.43
N SER A 423 5.34 -6.11 34.64
CA SER A 423 5.53 -7.15 33.63
C SER A 423 4.46 -8.23 33.72
N VAL A 424 4.32 -8.99 32.64
CA VAL A 424 3.53 -10.22 32.57
C VAL A 424 4.39 -11.33 32.01
N ASP A 425 4.42 -12.46 32.72
CA ASP A 425 5.00 -13.70 32.25
C ASP A 425 3.88 -14.53 31.59
N ILE A 426 4.09 -14.92 30.34
CA ILE A 426 3.15 -15.71 29.54
C ILE A 426 3.79 -17.07 29.27
N ALA A 427 3.23 -18.14 29.82
CA ALA A 427 3.77 -19.50 29.67
C ALA A 427 3.41 -20.08 28.29
N LEU A 428 4.40 -20.50 27.51
CA LEU A 428 4.21 -21.00 26.16
C LEU A 428 4.39 -22.53 26.09
N PRO A 429 3.61 -23.24 25.26
CA PRO A 429 3.84 -24.65 24.98
C PRO A 429 5.14 -24.84 24.19
N ASN A 430 5.78 -26.01 24.29
CA ASN A 430 7.01 -26.32 23.53
C ASN A 430 6.83 -26.21 21.99
N GLN A 431 5.60 -26.39 21.52
CA GLN A 431 5.23 -26.21 20.13
C GLN A 431 4.04 -25.24 20.08
N LEU A 432 4.22 -24.14 19.36
CA LEU A 432 3.15 -23.18 19.11
C LEU A 432 2.08 -23.78 18.18
N PRO A 433 0.80 -23.36 18.30
CA PRO A 433 -0.28 -23.90 17.47
C PRO A 433 -0.03 -23.80 15.96
N ASP A 434 0.50 -22.66 15.51
CA ASP A 434 0.91 -22.41 14.13
C ASP A 434 2.43 -22.15 14.08
N ASN A 435 3.11 -22.79 13.12
CA ASN A 435 4.56 -22.77 12.98
C ASN A 435 5.11 -21.57 12.19
N ILE A 436 4.25 -20.81 11.52
CA ILE A 436 4.61 -19.57 10.82
C ILE A 436 4.29 -18.37 11.70
N ALA A 437 3.09 -18.33 12.28
CA ALA A 437 2.65 -17.25 13.16
C ALA A 437 1.49 -17.68 14.06
N SER A 438 1.73 -17.74 15.37
CA SER A 438 0.67 -17.97 16.36
C SER A 438 0.22 -16.67 16.99
N VAL A 439 -1.08 -16.50 17.21
CA VAL A 439 -1.65 -15.28 17.81
C VAL A 439 -2.10 -15.55 19.23
N ILE A 440 -1.57 -14.80 20.19
CA ILE A 440 -2.07 -14.75 21.56
C ILE A 440 -2.94 -13.51 21.72
N VAL A 441 -4.10 -13.65 22.35
CA VAL A 441 -4.95 -12.53 22.75
C VAL A 441 -4.76 -12.27 24.22
N LEU A 442 -4.50 -11.02 24.59
CA LEU A 442 -4.62 -10.52 25.95
C LEU A 442 -5.89 -9.67 26.03
N GLU A 443 -6.85 -10.10 26.85
CA GLU A 443 -8.03 -9.30 27.19
C GLU A 443 -7.73 -8.49 28.44
N ILE A 444 -7.93 -7.18 28.35
CA ILE A 444 -7.61 -6.23 29.41
C ILE A 444 -8.87 -5.54 29.93
N ASP A 445 -8.73 -4.85 31.06
CA ASP A 445 -9.67 -3.80 31.47
C ASP A 445 -9.40 -2.53 30.65
N GLY A 446 -10.45 -1.91 30.12
CA GLY A 446 -10.36 -0.66 29.33
C GLY A 446 -10.07 -0.86 27.84
N GLU A 447 -9.72 0.23 27.16
CA GLU A 447 -9.42 0.26 25.72
C GLU A 447 -7.92 0.07 25.47
N ALA A 448 -7.54 -0.94 24.68
CA ALA A 448 -6.14 -1.24 24.41
C ALA A 448 -5.43 -0.14 23.59
N GLN A 449 -6.19 0.70 22.89
CA GLN A 449 -5.67 1.84 22.14
C GLN A 449 -5.21 3.00 23.03
N ASP A 450 -5.70 3.07 24.27
CA ASP A 450 -5.29 4.07 25.26
C ASP A 450 -3.94 3.74 25.91
N ILE A 451 -3.43 2.53 25.68
CA ILE A 451 -2.14 2.09 26.22
C ILE A 451 -0.99 2.77 25.47
N ASP A 452 -0.06 3.36 26.21
CA ASP A 452 1.16 3.92 25.64
C ASP A 452 1.99 2.87 24.90
N VAL A 453 2.62 3.27 23.81
CA VAL A 453 3.53 2.40 23.06
C VAL A 453 4.73 2.05 23.94
N VAL A 454 4.98 0.75 24.08
CA VAL A 454 6.16 0.25 24.75
C VAL A 454 7.30 0.14 23.75
N GLU A 455 8.30 0.99 23.91
CA GLU A 455 9.50 0.99 23.09
C GLU A 455 10.27 -0.33 23.18
N ARG A 456 11.02 -0.66 22.12
CA ARG A 456 11.90 -1.83 22.04
C ARG A 456 12.89 -1.86 23.21
N THR A 457 12.51 -2.52 24.30
CA THR A 457 13.48 -3.07 25.23
C THR A 457 13.81 -4.49 24.76
N ARG A 458 15.08 -4.90 24.85
CA ARG A 458 15.52 -6.24 24.46
C ARG A 458 14.74 -7.25 25.32
N TYR A 459 13.84 -8.03 24.71
CA TYR A 459 13.11 -9.11 25.36
C TYR A 459 13.80 -10.44 25.08
#